data_AF-A0A0J7IS25-F1
#
_entry.id   AF-A0A0J7IS25-F1
#
_cell.length_a   1.000
_cell.length_b   1.000
_cell.length_c   1.000
_cell.angle_alpha   90.00
_cell.angle_beta   90.00
_cell.angle_gamma   90.00
#
_symmetry.space_group_name_H-M   'P 1'
#
loop_
_entity.id
_entity.type
_entity.pdbx_description
1 polymer ?
#
loop_
_entity_poly.entity_id
_entity_poly.type
_entity_poly.pdbx_seq_one_letter_code
_entity_poly.pdbx_strand_id
1 'polypeptide(L)'
;MKKQLITTFSLLSVLTFGQVGINTVTPNSKAGLHVSERINPASASPDKLNGLLVQRYTTSERDQINPGSTENGLTIYNKQTNCYNVWNWNTSLSTGAWAQFCGEKEGSVIFTDCNTIKVVGVYNIDEPVTNQNVHIDIPVRVTALGSYNYSTTVNGVNFVAQGTFTTIGQQTVSLYPYSVSGTPATGTYNATITSIGDSGVTCNVPVNFISRTTSVLKIVNITGTNYSTGLISGCGSYSSGNAAGKTGTWLTSPQAQAIAGVASIQIKCVSPTNIADLSDELKTASIVYLNGRTSAESNSGTIAVLNDWYKAGKGIVIDQGDELSETQFAQGLGFYIEAGATSTISITASVLPHVLVSPDGYTLPAVTPATIATQGANAAYVTSTNGVIFGASSDGKRRYLYADITNNPGIGNDRGAFIFGDKSGANTDTNTSDLWKNIFAWAIHNAPIH
;
A
#
# COMPACT_ATOMS: atom_id res chain seq x y z
N MET A 1 -63.55 54.43 40.39
CA MET A 1 -63.46 52.98 40.64
C MET A 1 -63.63 52.10 39.39
N LYS A 2 -64.58 52.34 38.47
CA LYS A 2 -64.73 51.51 37.25
C LYS A 2 -63.52 51.49 36.30
N LYS A 3 -62.77 52.59 36.16
CA LYS A 3 -61.61 52.67 35.27
C LYS A 3 -60.37 51.91 35.79
N GLN A 4 -60.17 51.84 37.10
CA GLN A 4 -59.05 51.09 37.69
C GLN A 4 -59.27 49.57 37.68
N LEU A 5 -60.53 49.10 37.76
CA LEU A 5 -60.84 47.67 37.68
C LEU A 5 -60.53 47.08 36.30
N ILE A 6 -60.78 47.84 35.23
CA ILE A 6 -60.53 47.40 33.84
C ILE A 6 -59.01 47.36 33.56
N THR A 7 -58.24 48.33 34.04
CA THR A 7 -56.77 48.32 33.87
C THR A 7 -56.11 47.17 34.65
N THR A 8 -56.65 46.82 35.81
CA THR A 8 -56.12 45.70 36.63
C THR A 8 -56.48 44.35 36.02
N PHE A 9 -57.64 44.21 35.37
CA PHE A 9 -58.02 42.99 34.64
C PHE A 9 -57.24 42.82 33.33
N SER A 10 -56.90 43.91 32.64
CA SER A 10 -56.08 43.86 31.41
C SER A 10 -54.58 43.67 31.66
N LEU A 11 -54.06 43.97 32.86
CA LEU A 11 -52.67 43.68 33.23
C LEU A 11 -52.45 42.22 33.66
N LEU A 12 -53.49 41.53 34.16
CA LEU A 12 -53.37 40.13 34.60
C LEU A 12 -53.32 39.12 33.44
N SER A 13 -53.80 39.49 32.25
CA SER A 13 -53.80 38.61 31.06
C SER A 13 -52.46 38.57 30.31
N VAL A 14 -51.42 39.26 30.79
CA VAL A 14 -50.12 39.36 30.09
C VAL A 14 -48.97 38.70 30.89
N LEU A 15 -49.25 38.06 32.03
CA LEU A 15 -48.23 37.41 32.88
C LEU A 15 -48.18 35.88 32.78
N THR A 16 -49.01 35.27 31.92
CA THR A 16 -48.86 33.85 31.61
C THR A 16 -47.98 33.72 30.37
N PHE A 17 -46.68 33.45 30.55
CA PHE A 17 -45.86 32.84 29.51
C PHE A 17 -46.45 31.46 29.20
N GLY A 18 -47.47 31.43 28.35
CA GLY A 18 -48.12 30.19 27.91
C GLY A 18 -47.12 29.40 27.09
N GLN A 19 -46.78 28.20 27.56
CA GLN A 19 -46.03 27.25 26.76
C GLN A 19 -46.77 27.03 25.43
N VAL A 20 -46.06 27.12 24.31
CA VAL A 20 -46.64 26.90 22.99
C VAL A 20 -46.67 25.40 22.70
N GLY A 21 -47.87 24.83 22.70
CA GLY A 21 -48.14 23.50 22.16
C GLY A 21 -48.52 23.62 20.68
N ILE A 22 -47.83 22.91 19.80
CA ILE A 22 -48.25 22.72 18.41
C ILE A 22 -48.87 21.32 18.32
N ASN A 23 -50.13 21.28 17.87
CA ASN A 23 -50.93 20.05 17.80
C ASN A 23 -51.10 19.37 19.18
N THR A 24 -51.09 20.13 20.28
CA THR A 24 -51.49 19.66 21.61
C THR A 24 -52.11 20.78 22.44
N VAL A 25 -53.15 20.45 23.19
CA VAL A 25 -53.78 21.37 24.15
C VAL A 25 -53.24 21.19 25.57
N THR A 26 -52.35 20.22 25.80
CA THR A 26 -51.69 19.97 27.09
C THR A 26 -50.18 19.85 26.88
N PRO A 27 -49.51 20.98 26.65
CA PRO A 27 -48.08 20.98 26.41
C PRO A 27 -47.31 20.51 27.65
N ASN A 28 -46.20 19.79 27.47
CA ASN A 28 -45.44 19.19 28.57
C ASN A 28 -44.76 20.29 29.39
N SER A 29 -45.05 20.39 30.69
CA SER A 29 -44.54 21.48 31.55
C SER A 29 -43.01 21.69 31.59
N LYS A 30 -42.23 20.75 31.05
CA LYS A 30 -40.77 20.84 30.92
C LYS A 30 -40.27 21.29 29.53
N ALA A 31 -41.14 21.52 28.55
CA ALA A 31 -40.74 21.91 27.19
C ALA A 31 -40.97 23.41 26.93
N GLY A 32 -40.07 24.08 26.22
CA GLY A 32 -40.31 25.45 25.74
C GLY A 32 -41.23 25.49 24.51
N LEU A 33 -41.16 24.46 23.67
CA LEU A 33 -42.00 24.20 22.50
C LEU A 33 -42.30 22.71 22.47
N HIS A 34 -43.59 22.33 22.51
CA HIS A 34 -44.02 20.93 22.44
C HIS A 34 -44.76 20.68 21.13
N VAL A 35 -44.13 19.94 20.22
CA VAL A 35 -44.80 19.41 19.02
C VAL A 35 -45.24 17.99 19.34
N SER A 36 -46.55 17.76 19.34
CA SER A 36 -47.13 16.47 19.73
C SER A 36 -47.72 15.74 18.53
N GLU A 37 -47.51 14.42 18.50
CA GLU A 37 -48.22 13.51 17.59
C GLU A 37 -49.72 13.36 17.95
N ARG A 38 -50.16 13.93 19.09
CA ARG A 38 -51.55 13.89 19.60
C ARG A 38 -52.00 15.24 20.17
N ILE A 39 -53.22 15.64 19.84
CA ILE A 39 -53.89 16.77 20.51
C ILE A 39 -53.94 16.59 22.03
N ASN A 40 -54.24 15.36 22.50
CA ASN A 40 -54.17 14.95 23.90
C ASN A 40 -53.12 13.84 24.08
N PRO A 41 -52.01 14.07 24.81
CA PRO A 41 -50.98 13.09 25.12
C PRO A 41 -51.49 11.84 25.85
N ALA A 42 -52.65 11.92 26.52
CA ALA A 42 -53.29 10.77 27.18
C ALA A 42 -54.19 9.95 26.25
N SER A 43 -54.42 10.38 25.00
CA SER A 43 -55.16 9.58 24.01
C SER A 43 -54.45 8.27 23.74
N ALA A 44 -55.17 7.14 23.63
CA ALA A 44 -54.58 5.84 23.30
C ALA A 44 -54.18 5.71 21.82
N SER A 45 -54.76 6.53 20.93
CA SER A 45 -54.48 6.52 19.49
C SER A 45 -53.82 7.84 19.06
N PRO A 46 -52.69 7.82 18.33
CA PRO A 46 -52.11 9.02 17.74
C PRO A 46 -53.01 9.62 16.66
N ASP A 47 -52.88 10.93 16.41
CA ASP A 47 -53.56 11.57 15.28
C ASP A 47 -52.95 11.00 13.99
N LYS A 48 -53.74 10.20 13.28
CA LYS A 48 -53.26 9.48 12.10
C LYS A 48 -52.95 10.52 11.02
N LEU A 49 -51.68 10.62 10.61
CA LEU A 49 -51.16 11.33 9.42
C LEU A 49 -50.52 12.73 9.59
N ASN A 50 -50.01 13.11 10.77
CA ASN A 50 -49.28 14.39 10.95
C ASN A 50 -47.76 14.19 11.14
N GLY A 51 -46.96 15.20 10.78
CA GLY A 51 -45.50 15.22 10.96
C GLY A 51 -44.94 16.64 11.06
N LEU A 52 -43.64 16.76 11.35
CA LEU A 52 -42.92 18.05 11.45
C LEU A 52 -42.10 18.31 10.19
N LEU A 53 -42.36 19.42 9.50
CA LEU A 53 -41.51 19.94 8.43
C LEU A 53 -40.68 21.13 8.97
N VAL A 54 -39.36 20.96 9.04
CA VAL A 54 -38.41 22.04 9.41
C VAL A 54 -37.99 22.86 8.19
N GLN A 55 -37.27 23.97 8.41
CA GLN A 55 -36.76 24.81 7.31
C GLN A 55 -35.79 24.02 6.41
N ARG A 56 -35.93 24.20 5.08
CA ARG A 56 -35.25 23.39 4.07
C ARG A 56 -34.34 24.25 3.18
N TYR A 57 -33.03 24.03 3.26
CA TYR A 57 -32.00 24.82 2.56
C TYR A 57 -31.15 23.94 1.65
N THR A 58 -30.59 24.49 0.57
CA THR A 58 -29.43 23.88 -0.11
C THR A 58 -28.20 24.04 0.77
N THR A 59 -27.10 23.34 0.44
CA THR A 59 -25.83 23.47 1.18
C THR A 59 -25.32 24.92 1.14
N SER A 60 -25.39 25.56 -0.02
CA SER A 60 -25.02 26.98 -0.17
C SER A 60 -25.88 27.90 0.71
N GLU A 61 -27.20 27.74 0.67
CA GLU A 61 -28.13 28.53 1.51
C GLU A 61 -27.90 28.28 3.01
N ARG A 62 -27.61 27.04 3.41
CA ARG A 62 -27.26 26.67 4.79
C ARG A 62 -25.97 27.36 5.24
N ASP A 63 -24.95 27.40 4.38
CA ASP A 63 -23.65 27.97 4.73
C ASP A 63 -23.72 29.49 4.90
N GLN A 64 -24.71 30.16 4.28
CA GLN A 64 -24.99 31.57 4.54
C GLN A 64 -25.61 31.85 5.92
N ILE A 65 -26.11 30.84 6.64
CA ILE A 65 -26.69 31.04 7.99
C ILE A 65 -25.62 31.49 8.99
N ASN A 66 -24.36 31.09 8.79
CA ASN A 66 -23.19 31.44 9.60
C ASN A 66 -23.47 31.43 11.14
N PRO A 67 -23.91 30.29 11.71
CA PRO A 67 -24.34 30.25 13.09
C PRO A 67 -23.15 30.37 14.06
N GLY A 68 -23.37 30.95 15.24
CA GLY A 68 -22.36 31.11 16.29
C GLY A 68 -22.57 30.13 17.44
N SER A 69 -22.05 30.50 18.61
CA SER A 69 -22.23 29.71 19.84
C SER A 69 -23.66 29.67 20.35
N THR A 70 -24.46 30.71 20.04
CA THR A 70 -25.84 30.85 20.49
C THR A 70 -26.82 29.98 19.71
N GLU A 71 -26.45 29.55 18.52
CA GLU A 71 -27.25 28.68 17.65
C GLU A 71 -26.82 27.20 17.75
N ASN A 72 -26.07 26.81 18.78
CA ASN A 72 -25.70 25.41 19.00
C ASN A 72 -26.96 24.52 19.09
N GLY A 73 -27.03 23.48 18.25
CA GLY A 73 -28.20 22.61 18.10
C GLY A 73 -29.20 23.06 17.01
N LEU A 74 -28.93 24.15 16.29
CA LEU A 74 -29.75 24.57 15.15
C LEU A 74 -29.88 23.43 14.13
N THR A 75 -31.11 23.02 13.84
CA THR A 75 -31.40 21.89 12.95
C THR A 75 -32.15 22.35 11.72
N ILE A 76 -31.65 21.96 10.55
CA ILE A 76 -32.27 22.24 9.24
C ILE A 76 -32.35 20.97 8.42
N TYR A 77 -33.18 20.97 7.36
CA TYR A 77 -33.17 19.91 6.36
C TYR A 77 -32.41 20.38 5.11
N ASN A 78 -31.32 19.71 4.76
CA ASN A 78 -30.56 20.01 3.56
C ASN A 78 -31.19 19.32 2.34
N LYS A 79 -31.70 20.12 1.39
CA LYS A 79 -32.37 19.67 0.15
C LYS A 79 -31.41 18.97 -0.83
N GLN A 80 -30.12 19.26 -0.76
CA GLN A 80 -29.12 18.63 -1.65
C GLN A 80 -28.68 17.27 -1.11
N THR A 81 -28.46 17.17 0.21
CA THR A 81 -28.08 15.89 0.84
C THR A 81 -29.29 15.07 1.28
N ASN A 82 -30.51 15.61 1.15
CA ASN A 82 -31.76 15.03 1.63
C ASN A 82 -31.72 14.60 3.11
N CYS A 83 -30.98 15.35 3.93
CA CYS A 83 -30.69 14.97 5.30
C CYS A 83 -30.82 16.13 6.28
N TYR A 84 -31.10 15.82 7.54
CA TYR A 84 -31.02 16.79 8.63
C TYR A 84 -29.56 17.17 8.90
N ASN A 85 -29.30 18.47 9.00
CA ASN A 85 -28.03 19.00 9.45
C ASN A 85 -28.23 19.68 10.82
N VAL A 86 -27.27 19.52 11.71
CA VAL A 86 -27.24 20.15 13.03
C VAL A 86 -25.97 20.98 13.18
N TRP A 87 -26.10 22.20 13.68
CA TRP A 87 -24.96 23.04 14.02
C TRP A 87 -24.40 22.62 15.37
N ASN A 88 -23.13 22.24 15.40
CA ASN A 88 -22.41 21.90 16.62
C ASN A 88 -21.37 22.97 16.90
N TRP A 89 -21.47 23.60 18.07
CA TRP A 89 -20.48 24.56 18.57
C TRP A 89 -19.56 23.92 19.61
N ASN A 90 -18.25 23.99 19.39
CA ASN A 90 -17.24 23.60 20.37
C ASN A 90 -16.85 24.82 21.21
N THR A 91 -17.30 24.86 22.47
CA THR A 91 -17.02 25.94 23.41
C THR A 91 -15.54 26.06 23.77
N SER A 92 -14.81 24.94 23.85
CA SER A 92 -13.38 24.93 24.18
C SER A 92 -12.51 25.50 23.07
N LEU A 93 -12.92 25.31 21.81
CA LEU A 93 -12.17 25.77 20.63
C LEU A 93 -12.72 27.06 20.01
N SER A 94 -13.89 27.53 20.47
CA SER A 94 -14.59 28.68 19.88
C SER A 94 -14.81 28.53 18.36
N THR A 95 -15.14 27.31 17.93
CA THR A 95 -15.38 26.94 16.53
C THR A 95 -16.66 26.13 16.41
N GLY A 96 -17.41 26.28 15.32
CA GLY A 96 -18.56 25.43 15.03
C GLY A 96 -18.53 24.79 13.65
N ALA A 97 -19.28 23.71 13.49
CA ALA A 97 -19.40 22.96 12.24
C ALA A 97 -20.79 22.33 12.10
N TRP A 98 -21.23 22.16 10.85
CA TRP A 98 -22.44 21.40 10.52
C TRP A 98 -22.16 19.89 10.55
N ALA A 99 -22.93 19.14 11.33
CA ALA A 99 -22.99 17.68 11.31
C ALA A 99 -24.28 17.19 10.64
N GLN A 100 -24.34 15.91 10.23
CA GLN A 100 -25.51 15.31 9.58
C GLN A 100 -26.02 14.11 10.39
N PHE A 101 -27.34 13.94 10.52
CA PHE A 101 -27.95 12.90 11.38
C PHE A 101 -28.32 11.61 10.68
N CYS A 102 -28.51 11.64 9.36
CA CYS A 102 -28.74 10.44 8.60
C CYS A 102 -27.38 9.75 8.50
N GLY A 103 -27.23 8.60 9.15
CA GLY A 103 -26.02 7.77 9.04
C GLY A 103 -25.61 7.67 7.58
N GLU A 104 -24.30 7.64 7.31
CA GLU A 104 -23.77 7.54 5.95
C GLU A 104 -24.55 6.48 5.18
N LYS A 105 -25.44 6.92 4.29
CA LYS A 105 -26.24 6.02 3.46
C LYS A 105 -25.28 5.03 2.83
N GLU A 106 -25.62 3.75 2.76
CA GLU A 106 -24.78 2.83 1.98
C GLU A 106 -24.72 3.34 0.53
N GLY A 107 -23.49 3.42 0.03
CA GLY A 107 -23.27 3.66 -1.38
C GLY A 107 -23.88 2.53 -2.19
N SER A 108 -24.26 2.82 -3.42
CA SER A 108 -24.76 1.80 -4.34
C SER A 108 -23.79 1.66 -5.50
N VAL A 109 -23.50 0.42 -5.88
CA VAL A 109 -22.61 0.13 -6.99
C VAL A 109 -23.27 -0.82 -7.99
N ILE A 110 -22.75 -0.81 -9.21
CA ILE A 110 -23.03 -1.85 -10.21
C ILE A 110 -21.75 -2.66 -10.42
N PHE A 111 -21.84 -3.97 -10.21
CA PHE A 111 -20.85 -4.92 -10.70
C PHE A 111 -21.05 -5.09 -12.20
N THR A 112 -20.02 -4.79 -12.98
CA THR A 112 -20.14 -4.86 -14.44
C THR A 112 -19.65 -6.20 -14.99
N ASP A 113 -18.64 -6.82 -14.35
CA ASP A 113 -18.09 -8.11 -14.77
C ASP A 113 -17.21 -8.73 -13.65
N CYS A 114 -17.53 -9.95 -13.22
CA CYS A 114 -16.71 -10.67 -12.23
C CYS A 114 -15.27 -10.95 -12.72
N ASN A 115 -15.06 -11.04 -14.04
CA ASN A 115 -13.73 -11.31 -14.63
C ASN A 115 -12.77 -10.11 -14.52
N THR A 116 -13.29 -8.94 -14.13
CA THR A 116 -12.47 -7.73 -13.94
C THR A 116 -11.89 -7.62 -12.54
N ILE A 117 -12.38 -8.42 -11.58
CA ILE A 117 -11.82 -8.50 -10.22
C ILE A 117 -10.49 -9.23 -10.28
N LYS A 118 -9.46 -8.65 -9.67
CA LYS A 118 -8.10 -9.19 -9.69
C LYS A 118 -7.60 -9.41 -8.29
N VAL A 119 -6.95 -10.55 -8.07
CA VAL A 119 -6.11 -10.76 -6.88
C VAL A 119 -4.70 -10.34 -7.26
N VAL A 120 -4.15 -9.43 -6.48
CA VAL A 120 -2.77 -8.98 -6.61
C VAL A 120 -1.96 -9.63 -5.51
N GLY A 121 -0.90 -10.34 -5.88
CA GLY A 121 -0.06 -11.09 -4.95
C GLY A 121 -0.65 -12.45 -4.55
N VAL A 122 -0.04 -13.04 -3.53
CA VAL A 122 -0.38 -14.35 -2.96
C VAL A 122 -0.32 -14.26 -1.44
N TYR A 123 -1.16 -15.03 -0.75
CA TYR A 123 -1.16 -15.05 0.71
C TYR A 123 -0.08 -16.01 1.21
N ASN A 124 0.93 -15.52 1.93
CA ASN A 124 1.95 -16.38 2.54
C ASN A 124 1.48 -16.84 3.93
N ILE A 125 1.18 -18.12 4.10
CA ILE A 125 0.65 -18.65 5.38
C ILE A 125 1.66 -18.59 6.53
N ASP A 126 2.94 -18.42 6.22
CA ASP A 126 4.04 -18.33 7.20
C ASP A 126 4.26 -16.90 7.71
N GLU A 127 3.61 -15.90 7.11
CA GLU A 127 3.78 -14.49 7.46
C GLU A 127 2.62 -13.93 8.30
N PRO A 128 2.90 -13.03 9.27
CA PRO A 128 1.86 -12.31 10.00
C PRO A 128 0.94 -11.52 9.05
N VAL A 129 -0.34 -11.41 9.40
CA VAL A 129 -1.35 -10.68 8.60
C VAL A 129 -0.90 -9.24 8.27
N THR A 130 -0.21 -8.58 9.20
CA THR A 130 0.30 -7.21 9.04
C THR A 130 1.37 -7.05 7.97
N ASN A 131 1.99 -8.16 7.54
CA ASN A 131 3.08 -8.16 6.57
C ASN A 131 2.63 -8.67 5.18
N GLN A 132 1.35 -9.04 5.04
CA GLN A 132 0.81 -9.54 3.78
C GLN A 132 0.67 -8.41 2.75
N ASN A 133 1.14 -8.66 1.53
CA ASN A 133 0.98 -7.74 0.40
C ASN A 133 -0.14 -8.13 -0.58
N VAL A 134 -0.83 -9.25 -0.31
CA VAL A 134 -1.97 -9.70 -1.12
C VAL A 134 -3.20 -8.81 -0.89
N HIS A 135 -3.93 -8.50 -1.97
CA HIS A 135 -5.21 -7.81 -1.90
C HIS A 135 -6.10 -8.17 -3.09
N ILE A 136 -7.40 -7.91 -2.93
CA ILE A 136 -8.41 -8.16 -3.96
C ILE A 136 -8.95 -6.82 -4.47
N ASP A 137 -8.64 -6.50 -5.72
CA ASP A 137 -9.11 -5.28 -6.38
C ASP A 137 -10.45 -5.51 -7.05
N ILE A 138 -11.48 -4.83 -6.55
CA ILE A 138 -12.85 -4.87 -7.06
C ILE A 138 -13.12 -3.57 -7.82
N PRO A 139 -13.10 -3.58 -9.17
CA PRO A 139 -13.57 -2.45 -9.94
C PRO A 139 -15.10 -2.36 -9.85
N VAL A 140 -15.59 -1.20 -9.42
CA VAL A 140 -17.01 -0.91 -9.24
C VAL A 140 -17.42 0.34 -10.00
N ARG A 141 -18.68 0.40 -10.44
CA ARG A 141 -19.29 1.66 -10.90
C ARG A 141 -20.25 2.17 -9.84
N VAL A 142 -19.86 3.22 -9.14
CA VAL A 142 -20.66 3.86 -8.09
C VAL A 142 -21.84 4.60 -8.73
N THR A 143 -23.06 4.30 -8.28
CA THR A 143 -24.32 4.94 -8.71
C THR A 143 -24.95 5.79 -7.62
N ALA A 144 -24.61 5.55 -6.36
CA ALA A 144 -24.98 6.42 -5.24
C ALA A 144 -23.79 6.59 -4.28
N LEU A 145 -23.56 7.84 -3.85
CA LEU A 145 -22.57 8.17 -2.83
C LEU A 145 -22.99 7.59 -1.48
N GLY A 146 -22.01 7.26 -0.65
CA GLY A 146 -22.29 6.63 0.62
C GLY A 146 -21.16 5.75 1.14
N SER A 147 -21.34 5.22 2.35
CA SER A 147 -20.40 4.28 2.97
C SER A 147 -20.38 2.94 2.24
N TYR A 148 -19.26 2.24 2.29
CA TYR A 148 -19.13 0.86 1.83
C TYR A 148 -18.36 0.04 2.85
N ASN A 149 -18.73 -1.24 2.97
CA ASN A 149 -18.05 -2.23 3.79
C ASN A 149 -18.07 -3.57 3.06
N TYR A 150 -16.94 -3.94 2.46
CA TYR A 150 -16.74 -5.25 1.87
C TYR A 150 -15.98 -6.13 2.87
N SER A 151 -16.46 -7.35 3.06
CA SER A 151 -15.75 -8.37 3.81
C SER A 151 -15.96 -9.74 3.18
N THR A 152 -14.90 -10.54 3.11
CA THR A 152 -14.99 -11.94 2.69
C THR A 152 -14.00 -12.79 3.48
N THR A 153 -14.38 -14.03 3.74
CA THR A 153 -13.53 -15.01 4.42
C THR A 153 -13.15 -16.09 3.43
N VAL A 154 -11.86 -16.31 3.22
CA VAL A 154 -11.33 -17.35 2.34
C VAL A 154 -10.22 -18.08 3.06
N ASN A 155 -10.31 -19.40 3.12
CA ASN A 155 -9.30 -20.26 3.77
C ASN A 155 -8.95 -19.83 5.21
N GLY A 156 -9.95 -19.35 5.98
CA GLY A 156 -9.75 -18.89 7.36
C GLY A 156 -9.14 -17.49 7.51
N VAL A 157 -8.95 -16.74 6.41
CA VAL A 157 -8.47 -15.35 6.41
C VAL A 157 -9.61 -14.41 6.04
N ASN A 158 -9.81 -13.36 6.85
CA ASN A 158 -10.77 -12.30 6.59
C ASN A 158 -10.11 -11.15 5.83
N PHE A 159 -10.65 -10.86 4.65
CA PHE A 159 -10.29 -9.72 3.82
C PHE A 159 -11.36 -8.64 3.97
N VAL A 160 -10.96 -7.38 4.19
CA VAL A 160 -11.90 -6.28 4.42
C VAL A 160 -11.51 -5.02 3.66
N ALA A 161 -12.51 -4.21 3.30
CA ALA A 161 -12.36 -2.84 2.80
C ALA A 161 -13.52 -1.99 3.30
N GLN A 162 -13.24 -0.84 3.91
CA GLN A 162 -14.24 0.07 4.44
C GLN A 162 -13.90 1.51 4.04
N GLY A 163 -14.92 2.30 3.72
CA GLY A 163 -14.74 3.69 3.36
C GLY A 163 -16.05 4.34 2.89
N THR A 164 -15.93 5.45 2.17
CA THR A 164 -17.07 6.22 1.67
C THR A 164 -16.81 6.62 0.22
N PHE A 165 -17.77 6.36 -0.68
CA PHE A 165 -17.73 6.86 -2.04
C PHE A 165 -18.07 8.35 -2.04
N THR A 166 -17.12 9.18 -2.47
CA THR A 166 -17.25 10.65 -2.55
C THR A 166 -17.51 11.15 -3.98
N THR A 167 -17.38 10.27 -4.99
CA THR A 167 -17.62 10.57 -6.39
C THR A 167 -18.41 9.44 -7.09
N ILE A 168 -19.23 9.80 -8.07
CA ILE A 168 -19.95 8.85 -8.93
C ILE A 168 -19.04 8.42 -10.09
N GLY A 169 -19.16 7.19 -10.55
CA GLY A 169 -18.38 6.67 -11.69
C GLY A 169 -17.53 5.46 -11.34
N GLN A 170 -16.50 5.20 -12.14
CA GLN A 170 -15.60 4.07 -11.94
C GLN A 170 -14.67 4.32 -10.75
N GLN A 171 -14.60 3.35 -9.84
CA GLN A 171 -13.68 3.32 -8.71
C GLN A 171 -13.19 1.90 -8.49
N THR A 172 -12.08 1.75 -7.77
CA THR A 172 -11.55 0.45 -7.34
C THR A 172 -11.61 0.37 -5.82
N VAL A 173 -12.18 -0.70 -5.29
CA VAL A 173 -12.16 -1.02 -3.86
C VAL A 173 -11.21 -2.19 -3.64
N SER A 174 -10.20 -2.01 -2.80
CA SER A 174 -9.16 -3.01 -2.54
C SER A 174 -9.37 -3.63 -1.15
N LEU A 175 -9.60 -4.94 -1.09
CA LEU A 175 -9.73 -5.68 0.17
C LEU A 175 -8.38 -6.22 0.61
N TYR A 176 -7.99 -5.91 1.84
CA TYR A 176 -6.75 -6.37 2.45
C TYR A 176 -7.01 -7.40 3.55
N PRO A 177 -6.09 -8.36 3.78
CA PRO A 177 -6.11 -9.23 4.95
C PRO A 177 -6.18 -8.40 6.24
N TYR A 178 -7.11 -8.75 7.12
CA TYR A 178 -7.31 -8.03 8.39
C TYR A 178 -7.13 -8.93 9.60
N SER A 179 -7.65 -10.15 9.55
CA SER A 179 -7.56 -11.10 10.66
C SER A 179 -7.62 -12.53 10.16
N VAL A 180 -7.04 -13.44 10.93
CA VAL A 180 -7.09 -14.88 10.68
C VAL A 180 -7.98 -15.51 11.75
N SER A 181 -9.02 -16.25 11.32
CA SER A 181 -9.96 -16.95 12.21
C SER A 181 -9.79 -18.47 12.22
N GLY A 182 -8.84 -19.01 11.43
CA GLY A 182 -8.52 -20.44 11.35
C GLY A 182 -7.03 -20.68 11.06
N THR A 183 -6.69 -21.88 10.61
CA THR A 183 -5.32 -22.21 10.15
C THR A 183 -5.34 -22.34 8.63
N PRO A 184 -4.91 -21.31 7.86
CA PRO A 184 -4.91 -21.38 6.40
C PRO A 184 -4.02 -22.50 5.88
N ALA A 185 -4.49 -23.22 4.87
CA ALA A 185 -3.70 -24.24 4.17
C ALA A 185 -3.20 -23.73 2.80
N THR A 186 -2.10 -24.29 2.29
CA THR A 186 -1.62 -23.96 0.94
C THR A 186 -2.60 -24.44 -0.13
N GLY A 187 -2.83 -23.65 -1.18
CA GLY A 187 -3.72 -23.98 -2.29
C GLY A 187 -4.46 -22.77 -2.83
N THR A 188 -5.30 -22.99 -3.84
CA THR A 188 -6.18 -21.96 -4.39
C THR A 188 -7.58 -22.10 -3.82
N TYR A 189 -8.10 -21.03 -3.23
CA TYR A 189 -9.43 -21.00 -2.60
C TYR A 189 -10.23 -19.82 -3.14
N ASN A 190 -11.53 -20.01 -3.36
CA ASN A 190 -12.37 -18.95 -3.89
C ASN A 190 -12.88 -18.04 -2.77
N ALA A 191 -12.60 -16.74 -2.88
CA ALA A 191 -13.25 -15.69 -2.12
C ALA A 191 -14.59 -15.32 -2.76
N THR A 192 -15.67 -15.31 -1.98
CA THR A 192 -17.00 -14.90 -2.43
C THR A 192 -17.20 -13.42 -2.13
N ILE A 193 -17.48 -12.64 -3.16
CA ILE A 193 -17.63 -11.18 -3.10
C ILE A 193 -19.02 -10.83 -3.59
N THR A 194 -19.80 -10.14 -2.76
CA THR A 194 -21.16 -9.70 -3.10
C THR A 194 -21.20 -8.18 -3.25
N SER A 195 -21.88 -7.69 -4.29
CA SER A 195 -22.08 -6.27 -4.52
C SER A 195 -22.89 -5.60 -3.41
N ILE A 196 -22.51 -4.39 -2.99
CA ILE A 196 -23.28 -3.58 -2.06
C ILE A 196 -24.39 -2.82 -2.82
N GLY A 197 -25.60 -2.78 -2.24
CA GLY A 197 -26.79 -2.17 -2.84
C GLY A 197 -27.60 -3.13 -3.72
N ASP A 198 -28.32 -2.58 -4.69
CA ASP A 198 -29.45 -3.26 -5.35
C ASP A 198 -29.08 -4.34 -6.40
N SER A 199 -27.81 -4.50 -6.77
CA SER A 199 -27.45 -5.44 -7.84
C SER A 199 -27.40 -6.91 -7.41
N GLY A 200 -27.15 -7.21 -6.14
CA GLY A 200 -27.09 -8.59 -5.61
C GLY A 200 -26.11 -9.55 -6.30
N VAL A 201 -25.21 -9.05 -7.14
CA VAL A 201 -24.26 -9.87 -7.92
C VAL A 201 -23.23 -10.46 -6.97
N THR A 202 -22.98 -11.76 -7.11
CA THR A 202 -21.98 -12.48 -6.33
C THR A 202 -20.92 -13.07 -7.26
N CYS A 203 -19.66 -12.78 -6.99
CA CYS A 203 -18.51 -13.23 -7.75
C CYS A 203 -17.63 -14.14 -6.88
N ASN A 204 -17.06 -15.18 -7.49
CA ASN A 204 -16.07 -16.04 -6.86
C ASN A 204 -14.71 -15.78 -7.51
N VAL A 205 -13.72 -15.42 -6.69
CA VAL A 205 -12.39 -15.04 -7.16
C VAL A 205 -11.34 -15.93 -6.51
N PRO A 206 -10.47 -16.60 -7.29
CA PRO A 206 -9.46 -17.47 -6.73
C PRO A 206 -8.35 -16.67 -6.05
N VAL A 207 -8.10 -16.97 -4.78
CA VAL A 207 -6.98 -16.44 -3.97
C VAL A 207 -6.00 -17.58 -3.73
N ASN A 208 -4.73 -17.35 -4.04
CA ASN A 208 -3.67 -18.33 -3.87
C ASN A 208 -3.02 -18.18 -2.48
N PHE A 209 -2.87 -19.31 -1.79
CA PHE A 209 -2.21 -19.43 -0.50
C PHE A 209 -0.98 -20.31 -0.67
N ILE A 210 0.17 -19.80 -0.23
CA ILE A 210 1.46 -20.49 -0.35
C ILE A 210 2.16 -20.54 1.00
N SER A 211 3.11 -21.46 1.13
CA SER A 211 4.06 -21.49 2.24
C SER A 211 5.45 -21.29 1.66
N ARG A 212 6.24 -20.42 2.27
CA ARG A 212 7.63 -20.18 1.89
C ARG A 212 8.40 -21.49 1.83
N THR A 213 8.21 -22.35 2.82
CA THR A 213 8.92 -23.64 2.96
C THR A 213 8.70 -24.61 1.81
N THR A 214 7.58 -24.53 1.10
CA THR A 214 7.25 -25.39 -0.04
C THR A 214 7.38 -24.68 -1.39
N SER A 215 7.54 -23.35 -1.38
CA SER A 215 7.69 -22.53 -2.58
C SER A 215 9.08 -22.62 -3.21
N VAL A 216 9.13 -22.21 -4.48
CA VAL A 216 10.37 -22.03 -5.24
C VAL A 216 10.67 -20.54 -5.33
N LEU A 217 11.84 -20.12 -4.86
CA LEU A 217 12.31 -18.75 -5.04
C LEU A 217 12.99 -18.61 -6.39
N LYS A 218 12.53 -17.66 -7.20
CA LYS A 218 13.05 -17.48 -8.56
C LYS A 218 13.90 -16.23 -8.70
N ILE A 219 15.10 -16.41 -9.22
CA ILE A 219 16.05 -15.35 -9.54
C ILE A 219 16.15 -15.24 -11.06
N VAL A 220 15.71 -14.12 -11.62
CA VAL A 220 15.90 -13.81 -13.03
C VAL A 220 17.27 -13.16 -13.19
N ASN A 221 18.18 -13.87 -13.83
CA ASN A 221 19.53 -13.41 -14.14
C ASN A 221 19.55 -12.86 -15.58
N ILE A 222 19.53 -11.53 -15.69
CA ILE A 222 19.63 -10.83 -16.97
C ILE A 222 21.11 -10.56 -17.25
N THR A 223 21.64 -11.29 -18.23
CA THR A 223 23.05 -11.23 -18.62
C THR A 223 23.20 -10.65 -20.01
N GLY A 224 24.03 -9.62 -20.15
CA GLY A 224 24.48 -9.17 -21.47
C GLY A 224 25.68 -9.98 -21.97
N THR A 225 26.32 -9.47 -23.02
CA THR A 225 27.48 -10.08 -23.68
C THR A 225 28.82 -9.70 -23.03
N ASN A 226 28.81 -8.73 -22.13
CA ASN A 226 30.01 -8.17 -21.52
C ASN A 226 30.37 -8.89 -20.20
N TYR A 227 31.64 -9.30 -20.09
CA TYR A 227 32.30 -9.78 -18.85
C TYR A 227 31.78 -11.07 -18.24
N SER A 228 32.69 -11.81 -17.58
CA SER A 228 32.32 -13.00 -16.82
C SER A 228 31.58 -12.59 -15.53
N THR A 229 30.27 -12.34 -15.57
CA THR A 229 29.48 -11.92 -14.38
C THR A 229 28.15 -12.67 -14.22
N GLY A 230 27.87 -13.66 -15.07
CA GLY A 230 26.71 -14.52 -14.91
C GLY A 230 26.78 -15.37 -13.63
N LEU A 231 25.64 -15.62 -12.97
CA LEU A 231 25.57 -16.46 -11.77
C LEU A 231 25.79 -17.94 -12.06
N ILE A 232 25.28 -18.44 -13.19
CA ILE A 232 25.32 -19.86 -13.54
C ILE A 232 25.80 -20.06 -14.98
N SER A 233 26.28 -21.27 -15.28
CA SER A 233 26.61 -21.68 -16.64
C SER A 233 25.39 -21.54 -17.56
N GLY A 234 25.61 -21.04 -18.78
CA GLY A 234 24.55 -20.78 -19.75
C GLY A 234 23.92 -19.39 -19.68
N CYS A 235 24.21 -18.60 -18.63
CA CYS A 235 23.83 -17.18 -18.57
C CYS A 235 24.98 -16.28 -19.03
N GLY A 236 25.18 -16.15 -20.35
CA GLY A 236 26.22 -15.29 -20.92
C GLY A 236 27.64 -15.73 -20.56
N SER A 237 28.53 -14.75 -20.41
CA SER A 237 29.90 -14.98 -19.95
C SER A 237 29.87 -15.36 -18.45
N TYR A 238 30.02 -16.64 -18.16
CA TYR A 238 30.07 -17.21 -16.81
C TYR A 238 31.50 -17.64 -16.46
N SER A 239 31.91 -17.49 -15.20
CA SER A 239 33.12 -18.12 -14.66
C SER A 239 32.87 -18.55 -13.23
N SER A 240 33.12 -19.82 -12.90
CA SER A 240 33.02 -20.33 -11.53
C SER A 240 34.09 -19.77 -10.59
N GLY A 241 35.14 -19.13 -11.14
CA GLY A 241 36.24 -18.58 -10.35
C GLY A 241 35.97 -17.19 -9.77
N ASN A 242 34.99 -16.46 -10.32
CA ASN A 242 34.67 -15.10 -9.88
C ASN A 242 33.58 -15.06 -8.79
N ALA A 243 33.33 -13.88 -8.25
CA ALA A 243 32.36 -13.65 -7.18
C ALA A 243 30.93 -14.00 -7.60
N ALA A 244 30.51 -13.64 -8.82
CA ALA A 244 29.16 -13.94 -9.31
C ALA A 244 28.91 -15.45 -9.47
N GLY A 245 29.82 -16.19 -10.09
CA GLY A 245 29.73 -17.63 -10.29
C GLY A 245 29.85 -18.43 -8.99
N LYS A 246 30.72 -17.99 -8.06
CA LYS A 246 30.75 -18.54 -6.69
C LYS A 246 29.43 -18.31 -5.96
N THR A 247 28.82 -17.14 -6.14
CA THR A 247 27.52 -16.80 -5.54
C THR A 247 26.40 -17.64 -6.15
N GLY A 248 26.36 -17.83 -7.47
CA GLY A 248 25.38 -18.71 -8.12
C GLY A 248 25.51 -20.18 -7.70
N THR A 249 26.75 -20.67 -7.55
CA THR A 249 27.00 -22.01 -6.97
C THR A 249 26.43 -22.11 -5.55
N TRP A 250 26.69 -21.11 -4.70
CA TRP A 250 26.16 -21.07 -3.34
C TRP A 250 24.63 -20.95 -3.30
N LEU A 251 24.01 -20.16 -4.19
CA LEU A 251 22.54 -20.01 -4.28
C LEU A 251 21.82 -21.33 -4.55
N THR A 252 22.49 -22.27 -5.23
CA THR A 252 21.94 -23.63 -5.48
C THR A 252 22.18 -24.61 -4.34
N SER A 253 22.86 -24.20 -3.26
CA SER A 253 23.19 -25.07 -2.12
C SER A 253 22.03 -25.18 -1.10
N PRO A 254 22.00 -26.26 -0.28
CA PRO A 254 21.05 -26.38 0.83
C PRO A 254 21.15 -25.24 1.86
N GLN A 255 22.32 -24.64 2.00
CA GLN A 255 22.56 -23.54 2.93
C GLN A 255 21.78 -22.28 2.51
N ALA A 256 21.83 -21.93 1.21
CA ALA A 256 21.06 -20.80 0.68
C ALA A 256 19.54 -21.05 0.77
N GLN A 257 19.10 -22.29 0.48
CA GLN A 257 17.69 -22.68 0.61
C GLN A 257 17.19 -22.55 2.06
N ALA A 258 18.00 -22.99 3.04
CA ALA A 258 17.69 -22.84 4.46
C ALA A 258 17.59 -21.37 4.90
N ILE A 259 18.47 -20.50 4.40
CA ILE A 259 18.42 -19.05 4.68
C ILE A 259 17.17 -18.41 4.08
N ALA A 260 16.83 -18.78 2.85
CA ALA A 260 15.63 -18.31 2.16
C ALA A 260 14.34 -18.88 2.76
N GLY A 261 14.43 -19.98 3.51
CA GLY A 261 13.28 -20.70 4.04
C GLY A 261 12.43 -21.36 2.96
N VAL A 262 13.01 -21.74 1.81
CA VAL A 262 12.30 -22.26 0.63
C VAL A 262 12.68 -23.69 0.27
N ALA A 263 11.83 -24.36 -0.51
CA ALA A 263 12.09 -25.72 -1.00
C ALA A 263 13.25 -25.75 -2.00
N SER A 264 13.35 -24.74 -2.88
CA SER A 264 14.47 -24.59 -3.81
C SER A 264 14.62 -23.16 -4.31
N ILE A 265 15.81 -22.83 -4.80
CA ILE A 265 16.11 -21.57 -5.49
C ILE A 265 16.40 -21.91 -6.96
N GLN A 266 15.65 -21.28 -7.87
CA GLN A 266 15.84 -21.41 -9.31
C GLN A 266 16.42 -20.13 -9.89
N ILE A 267 17.50 -20.27 -10.66
CA ILE A 267 18.12 -19.16 -11.40
C ILE A 267 17.81 -19.35 -12.87
N LYS A 268 17.15 -18.35 -13.48
CA LYS A 268 16.77 -18.36 -14.89
C LYS A 268 17.55 -17.29 -15.65
N CYS A 269 18.25 -17.70 -16.71
CA CYS A 269 18.90 -16.77 -17.63
C CYS A 269 17.85 -16.15 -18.56
N VAL A 270 17.88 -14.82 -18.72
CA VAL A 270 17.04 -14.10 -19.69
C VAL A 270 17.90 -13.13 -20.46
N SER A 271 17.71 -13.07 -21.79
CA SER A 271 18.39 -12.09 -22.63
C SER A 271 17.81 -10.68 -22.39
N PRO A 272 18.63 -9.63 -22.24
CA PRO A 272 18.16 -8.26 -22.06
C PRO A 272 17.39 -7.73 -23.28
N THR A 273 17.50 -8.38 -24.45
CA THR A 273 16.80 -7.98 -25.67
C THR A 273 15.48 -8.72 -25.91
N ASN A 274 15.18 -9.76 -25.13
CA ASN A 274 13.95 -10.56 -25.28
C ASN A 274 12.88 -10.12 -24.27
N ILE A 275 12.14 -9.05 -24.61
CA ILE A 275 11.12 -8.45 -23.74
C ILE A 275 9.98 -9.41 -23.41
N ALA A 276 9.59 -10.27 -24.35
CA ALA A 276 8.48 -11.21 -24.15
C ALA A 276 8.83 -12.27 -23.09
N ASP A 277 10.01 -12.88 -23.23
CA ASP A 277 10.55 -13.84 -22.26
C ASP A 277 10.75 -13.18 -20.89
N LEU A 278 11.35 -11.99 -20.86
CA LEU A 278 11.52 -11.23 -19.63
C LEU A 278 10.19 -10.93 -18.93
N SER A 279 9.19 -10.47 -19.68
CA SER A 279 7.88 -10.15 -19.11
C SER A 279 7.18 -11.38 -18.55
N ASP A 280 7.40 -12.56 -19.12
CA ASP A 280 6.84 -13.82 -18.62
C ASP A 280 7.57 -14.29 -17.36
N GLU A 281 8.90 -14.27 -17.39
CA GLU A 281 9.75 -14.72 -16.29
C GLU A 281 9.58 -13.82 -15.04
N LEU A 282 9.35 -12.51 -15.23
CA LEU A 282 9.09 -11.54 -14.16
C LEU A 282 7.76 -11.73 -13.42
N LYS A 283 6.80 -12.49 -13.98
CA LYS A 283 5.52 -12.76 -13.29
C LYS A 283 5.72 -13.56 -12.00
N THR A 284 6.77 -14.38 -11.95
CA THR A 284 7.10 -15.28 -10.84
C THR A 284 8.47 -15.01 -10.25
N ALA A 285 9.14 -13.93 -10.69
CA ALA A 285 10.46 -13.56 -10.17
C ALA A 285 10.34 -12.97 -8.77
N SER A 286 11.23 -13.41 -7.88
CA SER A 286 11.42 -12.85 -6.53
C SER A 286 12.57 -11.84 -6.53
N ILE A 287 13.60 -12.12 -7.33
CA ILE A 287 14.81 -11.31 -7.44
C ILE A 287 15.17 -11.15 -8.92
N VAL A 288 15.56 -9.95 -9.31
CA VAL A 288 16.20 -9.70 -10.61
C VAL A 288 17.66 -9.36 -10.36
N TYR A 289 18.56 -10.15 -10.94
CA TYR A 289 19.97 -9.85 -11.00
C TYR A 289 20.36 -9.37 -12.39
N LEU A 290 21.05 -8.26 -12.42
CA LEU A 290 21.31 -7.43 -13.58
C LEU A 290 22.84 -7.31 -13.71
N ASN A 291 23.46 -7.83 -14.78
CA ASN A 291 24.92 -7.76 -14.96
C ASN A 291 25.39 -7.74 -16.43
N GLY A 292 26.62 -7.29 -16.65
CA GLY A 292 27.37 -7.55 -17.88
C GLY A 292 26.75 -7.00 -19.16
N ARG A 293 26.11 -5.81 -19.10
CA ARG A 293 25.30 -5.25 -20.18
C ARG A 293 25.95 -4.03 -20.81
N THR A 294 25.90 -3.96 -22.13
CA THR A 294 26.24 -2.75 -22.89
C THR A 294 25.05 -1.77 -22.95
N SER A 295 25.32 -0.53 -23.33
CA SER A 295 24.28 0.46 -23.66
C SER A 295 23.39 0.03 -24.84
N ALA A 296 23.89 -0.84 -25.73
CA ALA A 296 23.12 -1.35 -26.87
C ALA A 296 22.10 -2.43 -26.45
N GLU A 297 22.39 -3.17 -25.38
CA GLU A 297 21.50 -4.22 -24.83
C GLU A 297 20.44 -3.65 -23.88
N SER A 298 20.66 -2.44 -23.38
CA SER A 298 19.80 -1.73 -22.43
C SER A 298 18.70 -0.94 -23.15
N ASN A 299 17.88 -1.62 -23.95
CA ASN A 299 16.81 -0.96 -24.69
C ASN A 299 15.70 -0.41 -23.75
N SER A 300 15.01 0.64 -24.21
CA SER A 300 13.99 1.34 -23.43
C SER A 300 12.78 0.47 -23.03
N GLY A 301 12.44 -0.55 -23.81
CA GLY A 301 11.36 -1.48 -23.50
C GLY A 301 11.69 -2.40 -22.31
N THR A 302 12.88 -2.99 -22.29
CA THR A 302 13.35 -3.84 -21.18
C THR A 302 13.44 -3.04 -19.87
N ILE A 303 13.97 -1.82 -19.94
CA ILE A 303 14.04 -0.92 -18.78
C ILE A 303 12.64 -0.58 -18.28
N ALA A 304 11.68 -0.27 -19.16
CA ALA A 304 10.31 0.04 -18.77
C ALA A 304 9.66 -1.13 -18.04
N VAL A 305 9.76 -2.35 -18.58
CA VAL A 305 9.18 -3.56 -17.96
C VAL A 305 9.76 -3.83 -16.57
N LEU A 306 11.09 -3.71 -16.41
CA LEU A 306 11.72 -3.89 -15.10
C LEU A 306 11.37 -2.77 -14.13
N ASN A 307 11.29 -1.53 -14.61
CA ASN A 307 10.89 -0.40 -13.78
C ASN A 307 9.46 -0.57 -13.27
N ASP A 308 8.55 -1.03 -14.13
CA ASP A 308 7.17 -1.32 -13.74
C ASP A 308 7.11 -2.47 -12.74
N TRP A 309 7.91 -3.53 -12.94
CA TRP A 309 8.03 -4.64 -12.00
C TRP A 309 8.55 -4.19 -10.62
N TYR A 310 9.62 -3.40 -10.61
CA TYR A 310 10.23 -2.86 -9.38
C TYR A 310 9.30 -1.87 -8.68
N LYS A 311 8.69 -0.93 -9.42
CA LYS A 311 7.74 0.06 -8.88
C LYS A 311 6.43 -0.56 -8.42
N ALA A 312 6.07 -1.73 -8.92
CA ALA A 312 4.97 -2.52 -8.40
C ALA A 312 5.32 -3.27 -7.10
N GLY A 313 6.59 -3.24 -6.66
CA GLY A 313 7.03 -3.91 -5.44
C GLY A 313 7.04 -5.43 -5.55
N LYS A 314 7.25 -5.97 -6.75
CA LYS A 314 7.18 -7.42 -7.01
C LYS A 314 8.42 -8.21 -6.57
N GLY A 315 9.46 -7.53 -6.11
CA GLY A 315 10.65 -8.16 -5.56
C GLY A 315 11.86 -7.23 -5.47
N ILE A 316 13.05 -7.84 -5.40
CA ILE A 316 14.32 -7.17 -5.15
C ILE A 316 15.13 -7.07 -6.45
N VAL A 317 15.80 -5.94 -6.66
CA VAL A 317 16.74 -5.75 -7.78
C VAL A 317 18.17 -5.71 -7.26
N ILE A 318 19.07 -6.42 -7.93
CA ILE A 318 20.51 -6.38 -7.71
C ILE A 318 21.15 -5.99 -9.04
N ASP A 319 21.64 -4.75 -9.15
CA ASP A 319 22.20 -4.17 -10.37
C ASP A 319 23.70 -3.95 -10.27
N GLN A 320 24.44 -4.61 -11.15
CA GLN A 320 25.86 -4.43 -11.34
C GLN A 320 26.13 -3.78 -12.71
N GLY A 321 26.81 -2.63 -12.68
CA GLY A 321 27.34 -1.95 -13.85
C GLY A 321 28.77 -1.47 -13.61
N ASP A 322 29.63 -1.58 -14.62
CA ASP A 322 31.01 -1.12 -14.54
C ASP A 322 31.15 0.36 -14.88
N GLU A 323 30.62 0.74 -16.03
CA GLU A 323 30.78 2.06 -16.64
C GLU A 323 29.43 2.76 -16.77
N LEU A 324 29.45 4.07 -16.97
CA LEU A 324 28.23 4.87 -17.17
C LEU A 324 27.32 4.31 -18.29
N SER A 325 27.89 3.74 -19.33
CA SER A 325 27.16 3.10 -20.45
C SER A 325 26.32 1.90 -20.02
N GLU A 326 26.66 1.25 -18.91
CA GLU A 326 26.00 0.05 -18.38
C GLU A 326 24.93 0.40 -17.33
N THR A 327 24.77 1.67 -16.99
CA THR A 327 23.98 2.14 -15.84
C THR A 327 22.56 2.56 -16.19
N GLN A 328 22.14 2.35 -17.44
CA GLN A 328 20.83 2.77 -17.94
C GLN A 328 19.67 2.09 -17.18
N PHE A 329 19.88 0.88 -16.63
CA PHE A 329 18.89 0.23 -15.77
C PHE A 329 18.79 0.94 -14.41
N ALA A 330 19.90 1.12 -13.69
CA ALA A 330 19.93 1.90 -12.46
C ALA A 330 19.29 3.29 -12.64
N GLN A 331 19.62 4.00 -13.71
CA GLN A 331 19.01 5.29 -14.06
C GLN A 331 17.50 5.19 -14.34
N GLY A 332 17.07 4.16 -15.07
CA GLY A 332 15.65 3.88 -15.32
C GLY A 332 14.85 3.57 -14.05
N LEU A 333 15.50 2.99 -13.04
CA LEU A 333 14.97 2.76 -11.70
C LEU A 333 15.00 4.03 -10.82
N GLY A 334 15.62 5.12 -11.28
CA GLY A 334 15.69 6.41 -10.59
C GLY A 334 17.00 6.66 -9.85
N PHE A 335 18.01 5.81 -9.99
CA PHE A 335 19.32 5.99 -9.38
C PHE A 335 20.24 6.82 -10.28
N TYR A 336 20.77 7.91 -9.74
CA TYR A 336 21.73 8.75 -10.47
C TYR A 336 23.12 8.15 -10.41
N ILE A 337 23.74 7.97 -11.58
CA ILE A 337 25.07 7.36 -11.72
C ILE A 337 25.98 8.29 -12.50
N GLU A 338 27.21 8.46 -12.03
CA GLU A 338 28.25 9.30 -12.63
C GLU A 338 29.52 8.48 -12.93
N ALA A 339 30.33 8.93 -13.88
CA ALA A 339 31.61 8.29 -14.21
C ALA A 339 32.71 8.69 -13.21
N GLY A 340 33.48 7.71 -12.73
CA GLY A 340 34.58 7.90 -11.78
C GLY A 340 35.90 7.29 -12.24
N ALA A 341 36.98 7.64 -11.55
CA ALA A 341 38.30 7.01 -11.73
C ALA A 341 38.51 5.84 -10.75
N THR A 342 39.46 4.94 -11.05
CA THR A 342 39.83 3.80 -10.19
C THR A 342 40.26 4.24 -8.81
N SER A 343 39.68 3.64 -7.78
CA SER A 343 40.21 3.70 -6.41
C SER A 343 39.73 2.50 -5.62
N THR A 344 40.52 2.00 -4.67
CA THR A 344 40.09 0.92 -3.76
C THR A 344 38.79 1.30 -3.05
N ILE A 345 37.82 0.38 -3.04
CA ILE A 345 36.57 0.54 -2.33
C ILE A 345 36.75 0.08 -0.88
N SER A 346 36.63 1.02 0.03
CA SER A 346 36.53 0.76 1.46
C SER A 346 35.08 0.41 1.80
N ILE A 347 34.89 -0.71 2.50
CA ILE A 347 33.60 -1.15 2.99
C ILE A 347 33.47 -0.66 4.42
N THR A 348 32.43 0.13 4.69
CA THR A 348 32.17 0.59 6.05
C THR A 348 31.42 -0.50 6.79
N ALA A 349 32.16 -1.44 7.38
CA ALA A 349 31.62 -2.62 8.05
C ALA A 349 30.56 -2.30 9.11
N SER A 350 30.65 -1.14 9.77
CA SER A 350 29.67 -0.70 10.77
C SER A 350 28.29 -0.35 10.19
N VAL A 351 28.18 -0.16 8.87
CA VAL A 351 26.92 0.20 8.18
C VAL A 351 26.21 -1.03 7.63
N LEU A 352 26.94 -2.12 7.38
CA LEU A 352 26.38 -3.35 6.82
C LEU A 352 25.30 -4.00 7.71
N PRO A 353 25.41 -4.02 9.05
CA PRO A 353 24.31 -4.46 9.90
C PRO A 353 23.03 -3.62 9.72
N HIS A 354 23.12 -2.33 9.38
CA HIS A 354 21.93 -1.53 9.08
C HIS A 354 21.36 -1.81 7.67
N VAL A 355 22.17 -2.38 6.78
CA VAL A 355 21.78 -2.76 5.41
C VAL A 355 21.27 -4.19 5.31
N LEU A 356 21.82 -5.07 6.14
CA LEU A 356 21.67 -6.53 6.07
C LEU A 356 20.86 -7.09 7.25
N VAL A 357 20.16 -6.24 8.00
CA VAL A 357 19.13 -6.66 8.94
C VAL A 357 17.82 -6.78 8.19
N SER A 358 17.17 -7.92 8.32
CA SER A 358 15.81 -8.12 7.81
C SER A 358 14.77 -7.49 8.75
N PRO A 359 13.54 -7.23 8.28
CA PRO A 359 12.45 -6.74 9.11
C PRO A 359 12.09 -7.64 10.29
N ASP A 360 12.39 -8.94 10.22
CA ASP A 360 12.16 -9.91 11.30
C ASP A 360 13.37 -10.05 12.27
N GLY A 361 14.43 -9.26 12.07
CA GLY A 361 15.61 -9.22 12.93
C GLY A 361 16.66 -10.30 12.63
N TYR A 362 16.49 -11.08 11.57
CA TYR A 362 17.53 -11.97 11.07
C TYR A 362 18.79 -11.18 10.72
N THR A 363 19.90 -11.58 11.34
CA THR A 363 21.22 -11.01 11.12
C THR A 363 22.07 -12.05 10.38
N LEU A 364 22.63 -11.65 9.25
CA LEU A 364 23.34 -12.58 8.38
C LEU A 364 24.62 -13.16 9.01
N PRO A 365 24.93 -14.45 8.73
CA PRO A 365 25.95 -15.19 9.48
C PRO A 365 27.40 -14.97 9.04
N ALA A 366 27.72 -14.03 8.14
CA ALA A 366 29.02 -14.03 7.46
C ALA A 366 29.89 -12.77 7.61
N VAL A 367 31.19 -13.02 7.41
CA VAL A 367 32.31 -12.09 7.52
C VAL A 367 32.07 -10.86 6.66
N THR A 368 32.19 -9.69 7.28
CA THR A 368 32.17 -8.42 6.57
C THR A 368 33.60 -8.08 6.14
N PRO A 369 33.92 -8.10 4.84
CA PRO A 369 35.24 -7.67 4.40
C PRO A 369 35.43 -6.19 4.66
N ALA A 370 36.63 -5.77 5.09
CA ALA A 370 36.94 -4.35 5.31
C ALA A 370 37.17 -3.59 3.98
N THR A 371 37.56 -4.30 2.93
CA THR A 371 37.85 -3.75 1.59
C THR A 371 37.54 -4.78 0.53
N ILE A 372 37.11 -4.31 -0.65
CA ILE A 372 37.00 -5.13 -1.86
C ILE A 372 37.90 -4.52 -2.96
N ALA A 373 38.41 -5.38 -3.83
CA ALA A 373 39.22 -4.93 -4.96
C ALA A 373 38.34 -4.29 -6.04
N THR A 374 38.87 -3.30 -6.75
CA THR A 374 38.21 -2.72 -7.93
C THR A 374 38.79 -3.28 -9.21
N GLN A 375 37.96 -3.44 -10.25
CA GLN A 375 38.36 -4.12 -11.48
C GLN A 375 38.17 -3.28 -12.75
N GLY A 376 38.47 -1.98 -12.73
CA GLY A 376 38.48 -1.23 -14.00
C GLY A 376 38.69 0.28 -13.89
N ALA A 377 39.34 0.86 -14.89
CA ALA A 377 39.26 2.28 -15.21
C ALA A 377 37.81 2.61 -15.61
N ASN A 378 37.26 3.75 -15.13
CA ASN A 378 35.91 4.25 -15.43
C ASN A 378 34.74 3.70 -14.59
N ALA A 379 35.01 3.30 -13.35
CA ALA A 379 33.99 2.82 -12.42
C ALA A 379 32.88 3.87 -12.20
N ALA A 380 31.62 3.45 -12.34
CA ALA A 380 30.44 4.27 -12.07
C ALA A 380 30.23 4.46 -10.56
N TYR A 381 29.61 5.56 -10.12
CA TYR A 381 29.22 5.69 -8.69
C TYR A 381 27.86 6.34 -8.53
N VAL A 382 27.17 5.97 -7.46
CA VAL A 382 25.79 6.37 -7.16
C VAL A 382 25.78 7.73 -6.47
N THR A 383 25.03 8.70 -6.99
CA THR A 383 24.85 10.02 -6.35
C THR A 383 23.51 10.18 -5.64
N SER A 384 22.65 9.16 -5.68
CA SER A 384 21.38 9.12 -4.94
C SER A 384 21.55 9.38 -3.44
N THR A 385 20.55 10.03 -2.84
CA THR A 385 20.49 10.36 -1.41
C THR A 385 19.50 9.50 -0.62
N ASN A 386 18.65 8.72 -1.29
CA ASN A 386 17.48 8.07 -0.67
C ASN A 386 17.77 6.65 -0.14
N GLY A 387 19.01 6.35 0.25
CA GLY A 387 19.39 5.00 0.64
C GLY A 387 20.69 4.97 1.43
N VAL A 388 21.15 3.76 1.72
CA VAL A 388 22.30 3.51 2.57
C VAL A 388 23.51 3.19 1.70
N ILE A 389 24.57 3.98 1.87
CA ILE A 389 25.86 3.73 1.24
C ILE A 389 26.66 2.82 2.16
N PHE A 390 27.12 1.68 1.64
CA PHE A 390 27.88 0.71 2.42
C PHE A 390 29.26 0.39 1.82
N GLY A 391 29.61 1.03 0.71
CA GLY A 391 30.95 0.98 0.12
C GLY A 391 31.26 2.25 -0.65
N ALA A 392 32.42 2.85 -0.37
CA ALA A 392 32.86 4.11 -0.96
C ALA A 392 34.35 4.07 -1.30
N SER A 393 34.81 5.00 -2.14
CA SER A 393 36.25 5.23 -2.32
C SER A 393 36.92 5.59 -1.00
N SER A 394 38.22 5.34 -0.92
CA SER A 394 39.08 5.77 0.20
C SER A 394 39.02 7.28 0.51
N ASP A 395 38.70 8.13 -0.47
CA ASP A 395 38.50 9.58 -0.26
C ASP A 395 37.10 9.93 0.29
N GLY A 396 36.21 8.95 0.43
CA GLY A 396 34.83 9.10 0.91
C GLY A 396 33.89 9.83 -0.06
N LYS A 397 34.36 10.25 -1.24
CA LYS A 397 33.59 11.09 -2.16
C LYS A 397 32.74 10.29 -3.13
N ARG A 398 33.17 9.09 -3.52
CA ARG A 398 32.49 8.25 -4.53
C ARG A 398 31.83 7.06 -3.84
N ARG A 399 30.57 6.81 -4.15
CA ARG A 399 29.72 5.80 -3.51
C ARG A 399 29.50 4.64 -4.47
N TYR A 400 30.22 3.55 -4.29
CA TYR A 400 30.21 2.44 -5.24
C TYR A 400 29.17 1.38 -4.89
N LEU A 401 28.84 1.24 -3.60
CA LEU A 401 27.86 0.27 -3.13
C LEU A 401 26.75 1.00 -2.39
N TYR A 402 25.54 0.85 -2.91
CA TYR A 402 24.37 1.55 -2.44
C TYR A 402 23.20 0.58 -2.32
N ALA A 403 22.46 0.70 -1.23
CA ALA A 403 21.25 -0.06 -0.98
C ALA A 403 20.09 0.91 -0.75
N ASP A 404 19.04 0.83 -1.56
CA ASP A 404 17.73 1.40 -1.23
C ASP A 404 16.85 0.28 -0.69
N ILE A 405 16.81 0.19 0.63
CA ILE A 405 16.05 -0.78 1.42
C ILE A 405 15.02 -0.07 2.31
N THR A 406 14.70 1.19 2.01
CA THR A 406 13.86 1.98 2.89
C THR A 406 12.39 1.53 2.79
N ASN A 407 11.79 1.21 3.95
CA ASN A 407 10.35 1.08 4.13
C ASN A 407 9.69 2.44 3.84
N ASN A 408 9.43 2.73 2.56
CA ASN A 408 8.75 3.95 2.17
C ASN A 408 7.26 3.81 2.56
N PRO A 409 6.72 4.65 3.47
CA PRO A 409 5.34 4.53 3.92
C PRO A 409 4.39 4.75 2.73
N GLY A 410 3.68 3.69 2.33
CA GLY A 410 2.79 3.67 1.17
C GLY A 410 3.18 2.71 0.06
N ILE A 411 4.32 2.00 0.20
CA ILE A 411 4.94 1.26 -0.89
C ILE A 411 5.27 -0.23 -0.55
N GLY A 412 5.09 -0.65 0.71
CA GLY A 412 5.25 -2.04 1.20
C GLY A 412 6.67 -2.36 1.68
N ASN A 413 6.79 -3.34 2.60
CA ASN A 413 8.06 -3.73 3.27
C ASN A 413 9.00 -4.59 2.38
N ASP A 414 8.63 -4.86 1.12
CA ASP A 414 9.27 -5.89 0.28
C ASP A 414 10.17 -5.31 -0.83
N ARG A 415 10.57 -4.03 -0.73
CA ARG A 415 11.38 -3.37 -1.77
C ARG A 415 12.83 -3.24 -1.34
N GLY A 416 13.72 -3.73 -2.19
CA GLY A 416 15.16 -3.57 -2.05
C GLY A 416 15.81 -3.39 -3.41
N ALA A 417 16.71 -2.41 -3.54
CA ALA A 417 17.62 -2.31 -4.67
C ALA A 417 19.06 -2.24 -4.17
N PHE A 418 19.93 -3.10 -4.69
CA PHE A 418 21.37 -3.03 -4.48
C PHE A 418 22.04 -2.60 -5.78
N ILE A 419 22.80 -1.52 -5.74
CA ILE A 419 23.48 -0.97 -6.91
C ILE A 419 24.99 -1.01 -6.67
N PHE A 420 25.72 -1.59 -7.63
CA PHE A 420 27.17 -1.75 -7.64
C PHE A 420 27.74 -1.01 -8.84
N GLY A 421 28.56 0.01 -8.60
CA GLY A 421 29.19 0.83 -9.63
C GLY A 421 30.56 0.34 -10.12
N ASP A 422 30.86 -0.95 -9.97
CA ASP A 422 32.12 -1.55 -10.41
C ASP A 422 31.90 -3.04 -10.75
N LYS A 423 32.82 -3.63 -11.51
CA LYS A 423 32.96 -5.06 -11.89
C LYS A 423 33.17 -6.03 -10.73
N SER A 424 32.64 -5.74 -9.55
CA SER A 424 32.82 -6.57 -8.35
C SER A 424 32.44 -8.05 -8.57
N GLY A 425 31.43 -8.34 -9.40
CA GLY A 425 31.05 -9.72 -9.76
C GLY A 425 32.13 -10.52 -10.52
N ALA A 426 33.03 -9.84 -11.24
CA ALA A 426 34.13 -10.46 -12.00
C ALA A 426 35.39 -10.69 -11.15
N ASN A 427 35.43 -10.15 -9.92
CA ASN A 427 36.56 -10.36 -9.01
C ASN A 427 36.66 -11.82 -8.58
N THR A 428 37.88 -12.32 -8.47
CA THR A 428 38.14 -13.70 -8.04
C THR A 428 38.45 -13.81 -6.55
N ASP A 429 38.62 -12.67 -5.86
CA ASP A 429 38.96 -12.61 -4.45
C ASP A 429 37.81 -13.05 -3.53
N THR A 430 38.17 -13.62 -2.39
CA THR A 430 37.22 -14.19 -1.43
C THR A 430 36.37 -13.11 -0.76
N ASN A 431 36.94 -11.94 -0.47
CA ASN A 431 36.23 -10.84 0.20
C ASN A 431 35.04 -10.37 -0.63
N THR A 432 35.25 -10.13 -1.93
CA THR A 432 34.17 -9.75 -2.85
C THR A 432 33.13 -10.86 -2.95
N SER A 433 33.55 -12.12 -3.07
CA SER A 433 32.60 -13.24 -3.09
C SER A 433 31.74 -13.35 -1.83
N ASP A 434 32.31 -13.08 -0.65
CA ASP A 434 31.57 -13.18 0.62
C ASP A 434 30.61 -12.00 0.81
N LEU A 435 30.99 -10.79 0.39
CA LEU A 435 30.06 -9.65 0.33
C LEU A 435 28.85 -9.95 -0.57
N TRP A 436 29.09 -10.52 -1.75
CA TRP A 436 28.02 -10.90 -2.67
C TRP A 436 27.09 -11.95 -2.07
N LYS A 437 27.63 -13.00 -1.43
CA LYS A 437 26.80 -13.98 -0.70
C LYS A 437 25.98 -13.31 0.39
N ASN A 438 26.53 -12.35 1.13
CA ASN A 438 25.78 -11.63 2.16
C ASN A 438 24.59 -10.87 1.57
N ILE A 439 24.81 -10.13 0.48
CA ILE A 439 23.74 -9.37 -0.18
C ILE A 439 22.67 -10.30 -0.73
N PHE A 440 23.06 -11.39 -1.39
CA PHE A 440 22.10 -12.38 -1.87
C PHE A 440 21.41 -13.13 -0.74
N ALA A 441 22.09 -13.42 0.37
CA ALA A 441 21.49 -14.05 1.54
C ALA A 441 20.41 -13.16 2.16
N TRP A 442 20.64 -11.85 2.22
CA TRP A 442 19.61 -10.89 2.62
C TRP A 442 18.47 -10.90 1.60
N ALA A 443 18.78 -10.83 0.31
CA ALA A 443 17.77 -10.75 -0.73
C ALA A 443 16.88 -12.01 -0.77
N ILE A 444 17.44 -13.22 -0.71
CA ILE A 444 16.64 -14.45 -0.76
C ILE A 444 15.79 -14.66 0.50
N HIS A 445 16.23 -14.12 1.63
CA HIS A 445 15.47 -14.16 2.88
C HIS A 445 14.27 -13.20 2.83
N ASN A 446 14.47 -11.99 2.29
CA ASN A 446 13.47 -10.93 2.30
C ASN A 446 12.62 -10.84 1.02
N ALA A 447 13.00 -11.52 -0.06
CA ALA A 447 12.28 -11.43 -1.32
C ALA A 447 10.88 -12.08 -1.20
N PRO A 448 9.86 -11.51 -1.88
CA PRO A 448 8.54 -12.11 -1.94
C PRO A 448 8.59 -13.45 -2.69
N ILE A 449 7.66 -14.32 -2.34
CA ILE A 449 7.41 -15.60 -3.01
C ILE A 449 6.09 -15.50 -3.77
N HIS A 450 5.99 -16.16 -4.92
CA HIS A 450 4.86 -16.08 -5.85
C HIS A 450 4.23 -17.44 -6.12
#